data_AF-A0A3D4AFB6-F1
#
_entry.id   AF-A0A3D4AFB6-F1
#
_cell.length_a   1.000
_cell.length_b   1.000
_cell.length_c   1.000
_cell.angle_alpha   90.00
_cell.angle_beta   90.00
_cell.angle_gamma   90.00
#
_symmetry.space_group_name_H-M   'P 1'
#
loop_
_entity.id
_entity.type
_entity.pdbx_description
1 polymer ?
#
loop_
_entity_poly.entity_id
_entity_poly.type
_entity_poly.pdbx_seq_one_letter_code
_entity_poly.pdbx_strand_id
1 'polypeptide(L)'
;MKKIKLTAMLLGISSMAMAQTADNTELPFYQVLISIIITLLAFTLILVIYTLQKVAQLLKREAMGDRYLEVEEQTMWEKLLSLKPLSAEKDVELDHDFDGIKELNNPIPPWFNVLFYGTIVAAFVYILYFHVFEAGNLQAQEYKNELVVAEKQKADYVKKAGNLIDENSVTLLTDASKIKEGEQVYATKCAVCHGEKGEGKVGPNLTDEFWLHGGSIQEVFKSIKYGWPAKGMVAWQNSMNGAQMQELASYILSLQGTNPAGAKEAQGEKVASENSVSDSSASISQANTVQQ
;
A
#
# COMPACT_ATOMS: atom_id res chain seq x y z
N MET A 1 -26.17 48.82 14.95
CA MET A 1 -24.70 48.69 14.84
C MET A 1 -24.32 47.23 14.95
N LYS A 2 -23.53 46.77 13.97
CA LYS A 2 -22.71 45.55 13.83
C LYS A 2 -22.88 44.38 14.84
N LYS A 3 -23.20 43.21 14.26
CA LYS A 3 -22.67 41.84 14.49
C LYS A 3 -21.90 41.59 15.80
N ILE A 4 -22.24 40.50 16.50
CA ILE A 4 -21.33 39.38 16.83
C ILE A 4 -22.19 38.13 17.08
N LYS A 5 -21.95 37.09 16.28
CA LYS A 5 -22.43 35.72 16.46
C LYS A 5 -21.55 35.08 17.54
N LEU A 6 -22.14 34.48 18.58
CA LEU A 6 -21.41 33.61 19.49
C LEU A 6 -21.85 32.16 19.27
N THR A 7 -21.36 31.59 18.17
CA THR A 7 -21.30 30.13 17.98
C THR A 7 -20.19 29.60 18.89
N ALA A 8 -20.55 29.04 20.04
CA ALA A 8 -19.69 28.17 20.82
C ALA A 8 -20.10 26.72 20.55
N MET A 9 -19.68 26.22 19.39
CA MET A 9 -19.67 24.81 19.04
C MET A 9 -18.55 24.18 19.86
N LEU A 10 -18.91 23.47 20.93
CA LEU A 10 -18.01 22.63 21.71
C LEU A 10 -17.66 21.38 20.88
N LEU A 11 -16.75 21.56 19.92
CA LEU A 11 -16.01 20.48 19.29
C LEU A 11 -14.53 20.74 19.55
N GLY A 12 -14.12 20.30 20.74
CA GLY A 12 -12.76 20.34 21.22
C GLY A 12 -12.31 18.96 21.69
N ILE A 13 -12.61 17.91 20.92
CA ILE A 13 -11.75 16.72 20.93
C ILE A 13 -10.56 17.11 20.05
N SER A 14 -9.62 17.85 20.63
CA SER A 14 -8.30 17.97 20.01
C SER A 14 -7.64 16.61 20.22
N SER A 15 -7.71 15.77 19.20
CA SER A 15 -6.78 14.65 19.04
C SER A 15 -5.37 15.24 19.15
N MET A 16 -4.71 15.05 20.30
CA MET A 16 -3.25 15.10 20.35
C MET A 16 -2.75 13.90 19.55
N ALA A 17 -2.68 14.07 18.22
CA ALA A 17 -1.79 13.26 17.41
C ALA A 17 -0.37 13.65 17.84
N MET A 18 0.23 12.85 18.72
CA MET A 18 1.66 12.92 18.96
C MET A 18 2.36 12.45 17.69
N ALA A 19 2.73 13.40 16.83
CA ALA A 19 3.77 13.16 15.84
C ALA A 19 5.09 12.99 16.61
N GLN A 20 5.63 11.78 16.62
CA GLN A 20 7.02 11.53 17.04
C GLN A 20 7.95 12.23 16.04
N THR A 21 8.23 13.51 16.30
CA THR A 21 9.40 14.17 15.73
C THR A 21 10.51 14.05 16.78
N ALA A 22 11.61 13.46 16.35
CA ALA A 22 12.78 13.16 17.18
C ALA A 22 13.58 14.45 17.48
N ASP A 23 12.98 15.36 18.24
CA ASP A 23 13.71 16.47 18.85
C ASP A 23 13.24 16.64 20.30
N ASN A 24 14.15 16.39 21.23
CA ASN A 24 13.87 16.18 22.64
C ASN A 24 13.82 17.52 23.38
N THR A 25 12.97 18.44 22.96
CA THR A 25 12.54 19.53 23.84
C THR A 25 11.35 19.03 24.66
N GLU A 26 11.67 18.28 25.72
CA GLU A 26 10.73 17.94 26.80
C GLU A 26 10.11 19.26 27.30
N LEU A 27 8.88 19.57 26.86
CA LEU A 27 8.12 20.68 27.46
C LEU A 27 8.05 20.39 28.97
N PRO A 28 8.55 21.29 29.83
CA PRO A 28 8.67 20.99 31.25
C PRO A 28 7.29 20.66 31.79
N PHE A 29 7.14 19.48 32.39
CA PHE A 29 5.90 18.89 32.90
C PHE A 29 4.94 19.89 33.59
N TYR A 30 5.50 20.90 34.26
CA TYR A 30 4.75 21.99 34.90
C TYR A 30 3.93 22.87 33.92
N GLN A 31 4.40 23.11 32.69
CA GLN A 31 3.66 23.88 31.68
C GLN A 31 2.41 23.14 31.19
N VAL A 32 2.50 21.82 31.00
CA VAL A 32 1.35 20.97 30.66
C VAL A 32 0.34 21.00 31.82
N LEU A 33 0.81 20.86 33.05
CA LEU A 33 -0.05 20.90 34.25
C LEU A 33 -0.78 22.25 34.40
N ILE A 34 -0.09 23.39 34.19
CA ILE A 34 -0.73 24.72 34.22
C ILE A 34 -1.80 24.84 33.14
N SER A 35 -1.54 24.36 31.91
CA SER A 35 -2.52 24.46 30.82
C SER A 35 -3.81 23.67 31.10
N ILE A 36 -3.70 22.53 31.77
CA ILE A 36 -4.84 21.71 32.19
C ILE A 36 -5.64 22.44 33.29
N ILE A 37 -4.96 23.06 34.26
CA ILE A 37 -5.62 23.81 35.33
C ILE A 37 -6.38 25.02 34.76
N ILE A 38 -5.78 25.77 33.82
CA ILE A 38 -6.41 26.93 33.19
C ILE A 38 -7.63 26.52 32.38
N THR A 39 -7.56 25.42 31.63
CA THR A 39 -8.70 24.94 30.83
C THR A 39 -9.85 24.46 31.72
N LEU A 40 -9.55 23.77 32.83
CA LEU A 40 -10.57 23.39 33.82
C LEU A 40 -11.21 24.60 34.49
N LEU A 41 -10.44 25.62 34.87
CA LEU A 41 -10.96 26.85 35.45
C LEU A 41 -11.82 27.65 34.46
N ALA A 42 -11.40 27.71 33.19
CA ALA A 42 -12.20 28.34 32.14
C ALA A 42 -13.52 27.60 31.91
N PHE A 43 -13.49 26.25 31.93
CA PHE A 43 -14.68 25.43 31.77
C PHE A 43 -15.67 25.62 32.93
N THR A 44 -15.20 25.62 34.17
CA THR A 44 -16.06 25.86 35.34
C THR A 44 -16.64 27.27 35.34
N LEU A 45 -15.86 28.28 34.94
CA LEU A 45 -16.34 29.65 34.79
C LEU A 45 -17.45 29.76 33.73
N ILE A 46 -17.29 29.12 32.58
CA ILE A 46 -18.31 29.11 31.52
C ILE A 46 -19.59 28.43 32.01
N LEU A 47 -19.47 27.32 32.74
CA LEU A 47 -20.63 26.61 33.29
C LEU A 47 -21.38 27.46 34.32
N VAL A 48 -20.66 28.17 35.19
CA VAL A 48 -21.24 29.11 36.15
C VAL A 48 -21.92 30.28 35.43
N ILE A 49 -21.31 30.86 34.41
CA ILE A 49 -21.94 31.92 33.62
C ILE A 49 -23.22 31.41 32.94
N TYR A 50 -23.21 30.19 32.41
CA TYR A 50 -24.38 29.56 31.80
C TYR A 50 -25.52 29.35 32.80
N THR A 51 -25.22 28.84 34.00
CA THR A 51 -26.24 28.64 35.05
C THR A 51 -26.78 29.97 35.56
N LEU A 52 -25.93 30.98 35.74
CA LEU A 52 -26.34 32.34 36.10
C LEU A 52 -27.23 32.97 35.03
N GLN A 53 -26.91 32.78 33.74
CA GLN A 53 -27.77 33.24 32.64
C GLN A 53 -29.14 32.56 32.67
N LYS A 54 -29.20 31.25 32.94
CA LYS A 54 -30.46 30.51 33.07
C LYS A 54 -31.27 30.95 34.30
N VAL A 55 -30.64 31.14 35.45
CA VAL A 55 -31.32 31.65 36.66
C VAL A 55 -31.83 33.07 36.42
N ALA A 56 -31.04 33.95 35.79
CA ALA A 56 -31.48 35.29 35.42
C ALA A 56 -32.66 35.27 34.44
N GLN A 57 -32.67 34.34 33.48
CA GLN A 57 -33.81 34.13 32.59
C GLN A 57 -35.06 33.67 33.34
N LEU A 58 -34.92 32.75 34.31
CA LEU A 58 -36.03 32.26 35.13
C LEU A 58 -36.60 33.35 36.04
N LEU A 59 -35.74 34.11 36.73
CA LEU A 59 -36.15 35.24 37.56
C LEU A 59 -36.83 36.33 36.72
N LYS A 60 -36.34 36.58 35.50
CA LYS A 60 -37.00 37.50 34.56
C LYS A 60 -38.37 36.97 34.11
N ARG A 61 -38.51 35.65 33.95
CA ARG A 61 -39.79 35.00 33.61
C ARG A 61 -40.80 35.13 34.74
N GLU A 62 -40.37 34.91 35.98
CA GLU A 62 -41.18 35.07 37.19
C GLU A 62 -41.58 36.54 37.40
N ALA A 63 -40.65 37.49 37.21
CA ALA A 63 -40.92 38.92 37.32
C ALA A 63 -41.85 39.47 36.24
N MET A 64 -41.94 38.82 35.08
CA MET A 64 -42.79 39.23 33.95
C MET A 64 -44.20 38.61 34.00
N GLY A 65 -44.53 37.81 35.04
CA GLY A 65 -45.88 37.37 35.44
C GLY A 65 -46.83 36.96 34.31
N ASP A 66 -46.99 35.64 34.09
CA ASP A 66 -48.09 34.97 33.36
C ASP A 66 -48.63 35.62 32.07
N ARG A 67 -47.79 36.38 31.36
CA ARG A 67 -48.02 36.76 29.96
C ARG A 67 -46.86 36.29 29.09
N TYR A 68 -46.66 34.99 29.06
CA TYR A 68 -46.01 34.36 27.93
C TYR A 68 -46.90 33.17 27.55
N LEU A 69 -47.55 33.28 26.39
CA LEU A 69 -48.19 32.16 25.73
C LEU A 69 -47.21 30.97 25.76
N GLU A 70 -47.71 29.77 26.01
CA GLU A 70 -46.95 28.52 25.91
C GLU A 70 -46.46 28.34 24.46
N VAL A 71 -45.40 29.06 24.11
CA VAL A 71 -44.59 28.72 22.96
C VAL A 71 -43.81 27.52 23.43
N GLU A 72 -44.28 26.33 23.07
CA GLU A 72 -43.53 25.10 23.21
C GLU A 72 -42.15 25.35 22.58
N GLU A 73 -41.14 25.55 23.42
CA GLU A 73 -39.82 25.98 22.98
C GLU A 73 -39.24 24.85 22.14
N GLN A 74 -39.31 25.02 20.81
CA GLN A 74 -38.81 24.00 19.91
C GLN A 74 -37.36 23.67 20.23
N THR A 75 -37.10 22.38 20.47
CA THR A 75 -35.78 21.90 20.83
C THR A 75 -34.81 22.14 19.67
N MET A 76 -33.50 22.16 19.98
CA MET A 76 -32.47 22.31 18.95
C MET A 76 -32.58 21.20 17.88
N TRP A 77 -33.05 20.01 18.28
CA TRP A 77 -33.30 18.87 17.40
C TRP A 77 -34.47 19.12 16.45
N GLU A 78 -35.58 19.66 16.94
CA GLU A 78 -36.73 20.03 16.09
C GLU A 78 -36.37 21.11 15.08
N LYS A 79 -35.55 22.09 15.48
CA LYS A 79 -35.07 23.14 14.56
C LYS A 79 -34.11 22.60 13.51
N LEU A 80 -33.25 21.65 13.87
CA LEU A 80 -32.35 20.98 12.94
C LEU A 80 -33.15 20.19 11.91
N LEU A 81 -34.12 19.40 12.36
CA LEU A 81 -34.98 18.57 11.52
C LEU A 81 -36.15 19.33 10.89
N SER A 82 -36.30 20.61 11.20
CA SER A 82 -37.41 21.46 10.77
C SER A 82 -38.79 20.85 11.07
N LEU A 83 -38.92 20.20 12.23
CA LEU A 83 -40.16 19.57 12.68
C LEU A 83 -41.11 20.63 13.24
N LYS A 84 -42.37 20.56 12.84
CA LYS A 84 -43.46 21.31 13.47
C LYS A 84 -44.15 20.46 14.54
N PRO A 85 -44.69 21.07 15.61
CA PRO A 85 -45.41 20.32 16.64
C PRO A 85 -46.69 19.70 16.07
N LEU A 86 -47.11 18.54 16.61
CA LEU A 86 -48.29 17.80 16.16
C LEU A 86 -49.58 18.62 16.23
N SER A 87 -49.67 19.57 17.16
CA SER A 87 -50.82 20.48 17.30
C SER A 87 -51.01 21.40 16.10
N ALA A 88 -49.96 21.67 15.34
CA ALA A 88 -49.96 22.55 14.17
C ALA A 88 -50.07 21.78 12.84
N GLU A 89 -50.28 20.46 12.86
CA GLU A 89 -50.32 19.60 11.67
C GLU A 89 -51.46 19.98 10.72
N LYS A 90 -52.65 20.29 11.27
CA LYS A 90 -53.82 20.74 10.50
C LYS A 90 -53.59 22.05 9.75
N ASP A 91 -52.67 22.89 10.24
CA ASP A 91 -52.37 24.19 9.63
C ASP A 91 -51.39 24.09 8.45
N VAL A 92 -50.76 22.92 8.28
CA VAL A 92 -49.77 22.66 7.21
C VAL A 92 -50.15 21.52 6.27
N GLU A 93 -51.30 20.92 6.49
CA GLU A 93 -51.88 19.93 5.60
C GLU A 93 -52.25 20.58 4.25
N LEU A 94 -51.99 19.89 3.15
CA LEU A 94 -52.42 20.30 1.82
C LEU A 94 -53.90 19.95 1.59
N ASP A 95 -54.59 20.74 0.75
CA ASP A 95 -56.06 20.64 0.57
C ASP A 95 -56.54 19.35 -0.13
N HIS A 96 -55.63 18.48 -0.58
CA HIS A 96 -55.96 17.26 -1.30
C HIS A 96 -55.67 16.01 -0.46
N ASP A 97 -56.53 15.00 -0.64
CA ASP A 97 -56.45 13.71 0.02
C ASP A 97 -56.37 12.62 -1.06
N PHE A 98 -55.38 11.75 -0.94
CA PHE A 98 -55.23 10.58 -1.79
C PHE A 98 -55.39 9.31 -0.95
N ASP A 99 -56.56 8.67 -1.04
CA ASP A 99 -56.84 7.38 -0.38
C ASP A 99 -56.62 7.42 1.15
N GLY A 100 -57.00 8.52 1.79
CA GLY A 100 -56.82 8.75 3.22
C GLY A 100 -55.42 9.20 3.62
N ILE A 101 -54.50 9.40 2.67
CA ILE A 101 -53.16 9.95 2.90
C ILE A 101 -53.19 11.44 2.55
N LYS A 102 -52.82 12.26 3.53
CA LYS A 102 -52.69 13.72 3.40
C LYS A 102 -51.23 14.11 3.45
N GLU A 103 -50.86 15.07 2.60
CA GLU A 103 -49.49 15.56 2.49
C GLU A 103 -49.28 16.81 3.34
N LEU A 104 -48.12 16.90 3.99
CA LEU A 104 -47.75 18.05 4.80
C LEU A 104 -46.82 18.98 4.02
N ASN A 105 -47.14 20.27 4.00
CA ASN A 105 -46.30 21.32 3.44
C ASN A 105 -45.21 21.75 4.43
N ASN A 106 -44.31 20.81 4.79
CA ASN A 106 -43.20 21.08 5.69
C ASN A 106 -41.97 21.61 4.92
N PRO A 107 -41.30 22.67 5.38
CA PRO A 107 -40.07 23.13 4.75
C PRO A 107 -38.97 22.08 4.85
N ILE A 108 -38.11 22.03 3.83
CA ILE A 108 -36.97 21.12 3.75
C ILE A 108 -36.02 21.40 4.92
N PRO A 109 -35.55 20.37 5.66
CA PRO A 109 -34.62 20.55 6.76
C PRO A 109 -33.36 21.34 6.36
N PRO A 110 -32.93 22.36 7.12
CA PRO A 110 -31.77 23.17 6.78
C PRO A 110 -30.48 22.36 6.57
N TRP A 111 -30.27 21.29 7.35
CA TRP A 111 -29.10 20.41 7.18
C TRP A 111 -29.09 19.71 5.83
N PHE A 112 -30.27 19.32 5.33
CA PHE A 112 -30.41 18.65 4.04
C PHE A 112 -30.05 19.60 2.90
N ASN A 113 -30.51 20.86 2.98
CA ASN A 113 -30.11 21.89 2.01
C ASN A 113 -28.59 22.13 2.04
N VAL A 114 -27.98 22.20 3.23
CA VAL A 114 -26.52 22.35 3.36
C VAL A 114 -25.79 21.17 2.72
N LEU A 115 -26.25 19.94 2.96
CA LEU A 115 -25.66 18.74 2.36
C LEU A 115 -25.82 18.76 0.84
N PHE A 116 -27.03 19.05 0.35
CA PHE A 116 -27.35 19.09 -1.08
C PHE A 116 -26.51 20.12 -1.84
N TYR A 117 -26.41 21.35 -1.34
CA TYR A 117 -25.54 22.35 -1.97
C TYR A 117 -24.06 22.06 -1.73
N GLY A 118 -23.71 21.43 -0.62
CA GLY A 118 -22.36 20.98 -0.31
C GLY A 118 -21.82 19.97 -1.31
N THR A 119 -22.64 18.98 -1.72
CA THR A 119 -22.23 18.00 -2.74
C THR A 119 -22.07 18.63 -4.12
N ILE A 120 -22.89 19.61 -4.48
CA ILE A 120 -22.75 20.38 -5.73
C ILE A 120 -21.40 21.12 -5.75
N VAL A 121 -21.06 21.82 -4.66
CA VAL A 121 -19.78 22.52 -4.54
C VAL A 121 -18.61 21.53 -4.58
N ALA A 122 -18.71 20.40 -3.86
CA ALA A 122 -17.67 19.37 -3.88
C ALA A 122 -17.46 18.78 -5.28
N ALA A 123 -18.53 18.53 -6.04
CA ALA A 123 -18.43 18.06 -7.42
C ALA A 123 -17.71 19.08 -8.33
N PHE A 124 -18.02 20.37 -8.18
CA PHE A 124 -17.35 21.42 -8.96
C PHE A 124 -15.86 21.50 -8.63
N VAL A 125 -15.50 21.46 -7.33
CA VAL A 125 -14.11 21.43 -6.89
C VAL A 125 -13.39 20.18 -7.41
N TYR A 126 -14.04 19.01 -7.38
CA TYR A 126 -13.47 17.76 -7.89
C TYR A 126 -13.13 17.86 -9.37
N ILE A 127 -14.07 18.35 -10.20
CA ILE A 127 -13.86 18.53 -11.63
C ILE A 127 -12.71 19.51 -11.88
N LEU A 128 -12.70 20.65 -11.18
CA LEU A 128 -11.62 21.61 -11.33
C LEU A 128 -10.25 21.01 -10.95
N TYR A 129 -10.17 20.28 -9.85
CA TYR A 129 -8.92 19.72 -9.35
C TYR A 129 -8.37 18.59 -10.23
N PHE A 130 -9.20 17.62 -10.62
CA PHE A 130 -8.76 16.44 -11.37
C PHE A 130 -8.75 16.63 -12.89
N HIS A 131 -9.68 17.41 -13.45
CA HIS A 131 -9.86 17.49 -14.90
C HIS A 131 -9.47 18.85 -15.52
N VAL A 132 -9.46 19.94 -14.75
CA VAL A 132 -9.10 21.28 -15.29
C VAL A 132 -7.68 21.67 -14.92
N PHE A 133 -7.31 21.55 -13.64
CA PHE A 133 -5.98 21.89 -13.14
C PHE A 133 -5.02 20.70 -13.17
N GLU A 134 -5.53 19.49 -13.40
CA GLU A 134 -4.74 18.25 -13.46
C GLU A 134 -3.81 18.08 -12.23
N ALA A 135 -4.22 18.61 -11.08
CA ALA A 135 -3.42 18.62 -9.86
C ALA A 135 -3.49 17.27 -9.11
N GLY A 136 -4.55 16.51 -9.35
CA GLY A 136 -4.75 15.16 -8.81
C GLY A 136 -4.32 14.07 -9.78
N ASN A 137 -3.78 12.97 -9.25
CA ASN A 137 -3.52 11.78 -10.05
C ASN A 137 -4.85 11.09 -10.41
N LEU A 138 -5.10 10.89 -11.70
CA LEU A 138 -6.16 9.98 -12.17
C LEU A 138 -5.74 8.53 -11.99
N GLN A 139 -6.69 7.60 -12.03
CA GLN A 139 -6.48 6.17 -11.77
C GLN A 139 -5.28 5.57 -12.52
N ALA A 140 -5.11 5.90 -13.81
CA ALA A 140 -4.00 5.36 -14.61
C ALA A 140 -2.63 5.90 -14.17
N GLN A 141 -2.58 7.15 -13.70
CA GLN A 141 -1.35 7.77 -13.20
C GLN A 141 -1.03 7.26 -11.79
N GLU A 142 -2.05 7.13 -10.94
CA GLU A 142 -1.92 6.51 -9.61
C GLU A 142 -1.38 5.09 -9.72
N TYR A 143 -1.93 4.26 -10.62
CA TYR A 143 -1.42 2.92 -10.89
C TYR A 143 0.06 2.91 -11.28
N LYS A 144 0.49 3.81 -12.17
CA LYS A 144 1.90 3.92 -12.57
C LYS A 144 2.79 4.33 -11.38
N ASN A 145 2.32 5.27 -10.56
CA ASN A 145 3.05 5.70 -9.37
C ASN A 145 3.18 4.55 -8.35
N GLU A 146 2.10 3.80 -8.14
CA GLU A 146 2.09 2.62 -7.27
C GLU A 146 3.03 1.52 -7.77
N LEU A 147 3.08 1.26 -9.09
CA LEU A 147 4.03 0.32 -9.66
C LEU A 147 5.49 0.71 -9.36
N VAL A 148 5.84 1.99 -9.53
CA VAL A 148 7.19 2.48 -9.22
C VAL A 148 7.52 2.31 -7.74
N VAL A 149 6.55 2.54 -6.85
CA VAL A 149 6.73 2.30 -5.41
C VAL A 149 6.88 0.81 -5.13
N ALA A 150 6.06 -0.04 -5.72
CA ALA A 150 6.10 -1.49 -5.54
C ALA A 150 7.41 -2.10 -6.07
N GLU A 151 7.93 -1.61 -7.19
CA GLU A 151 9.23 -2.02 -7.72
C GLU A 151 10.38 -1.68 -6.77
N LYS A 152 10.37 -0.47 -6.19
CA LYS A 152 11.34 -0.07 -5.17
C LYS A 152 11.24 -0.96 -3.93
N GLN A 153 10.03 -1.17 -3.42
CA GLN A 153 9.81 -2.03 -2.26
C GLN A 153 10.23 -3.48 -2.53
N LYS A 154 9.95 -4.01 -3.72
CA LYS A 154 10.43 -5.32 -4.16
C LYS A 154 11.96 -5.36 -4.21
N ALA A 155 12.59 -4.36 -4.80
CA ALA A 155 14.04 -4.28 -4.88
C ALA A 155 14.68 -4.18 -3.48
N ASP A 156 14.11 -3.38 -2.58
CA ASP A 156 14.59 -3.23 -1.20
C ASP A 156 14.36 -4.52 -0.39
N TYR A 157 13.24 -5.21 -0.62
CA TYR A 157 12.99 -6.53 -0.05
C TYR A 157 14.02 -7.55 -0.55
N VAL A 158 14.31 -7.60 -1.85
CA VAL A 158 15.34 -8.48 -2.45
C VAL A 158 16.73 -8.18 -1.88
N LYS A 159 17.11 -6.90 -1.78
CA LYS A 159 18.39 -6.48 -1.19
C LYS A 159 18.50 -6.83 0.29
N LYS A 160 17.43 -6.64 1.06
CA LYS A 160 17.37 -6.99 2.49
C LYS A 160 17.35 -8.50 2.70
N ALA A 161 16.72 -9.23 1.79
CA ALA A 161 16.77 -10.68 1.69
C ALA A 161 18.04 -11.13 0.93
N GLY A 162 19.20 -10.56 1.27
CA GLY A 162 20.49 -10.58 0.56
C GLY A 162 21.16 -11.93 0.21
N ASN A 163 20.39 -12.98 -0.02
CA ASN A 163 20.76 -14.28 -0.60
C ASN A 163 19.83 -14.71 -1.78
N LEU A 164 18.98 -13.82 -2.29
CA LEU A 164 18.13 -14.09 -3.46
C LEU A 164 18.87 -13.75 -4.75
N ILE A 165 19.84 -14.62 -5.07
CA ILE A 165 20.52 -14.64 -6.36
C ILE A 165 19.50 -14.98 -7.45
N ASP A 166 19.53 -14.26 -8.56
CA ASP A 166 18.69 -14.50 -9.74
C ASP A 166 19.54 -14.75 -10.99
N GLU A 167 18.89 -15.07 -12.12
CA GLU A 167 19.55 -15.39 -13.39
C GLU A 167 20.45 -14.27 -13.93
N ASN A 168 20.26 -13.01 -13.48
CA ASN A 168 21.05 -11.87 -13.93
C ASN A 168 22.16 -11.51 -12.93
N SER A 169 22.01 -11.90 -11.66
CA SER A 169 22.97 -11.62 -10.59
C SER A 169 23.90 -12.79 -10.28
N VAL A 170 23.65 -13.98 -10.83
CA VAL A 170 24.41 -15.19 -10.54
C VAL A 170 25.83 -15.11 -11.12
N THR A 171 26.81 -15.42 -10.27
CA THR A 171 28.22 -15.55 -10.63
C THR A 171 28.70 -16.97 -10.39
N LEU A 172 29.76 -17.39 -11.10
CA LEU A 172 30.38 -18.68 -10.85
C LEU A 172 31.14 -18.65 -9.52
N LEU A 173 30.78 -19.52 -8.58
CA LEU A 173 31.51 -19.66 -7.32
C LEU A 173 32.68 -20.63 -7.50
N THR A 174 33.87 -20.19 -7.14
CA THR A 174 35.09 -21.02 -7.15
C THR A 174 35.50 -21.50 -5.75
N ASP A 175 34.79 -21.07 -4.71
CA ASP A 175 35.06 -21.46 -3.34
C ASP A 175 34.73 -22.93 -3.09
N ALA A 176 35.73 -23.72 -2.66
CA ALA A 176 35.57 -25.16 -2.45
C ALA A 176 34.46 -25.52 -1.44
N SER A 177 34.23 -24.69 -0.41
CA SER A 177 33.14 -24.90 0.54
C SER A 177 31.77 -24.80 -0.15
N LYS A 178 31.60 -23.82 -1.04
CA LYS A 178 30.35 -23.58 -1.76
C LYS A 178 30.08 -24.61 -2.84
N ILE A 179 31.13 -25.05 -3.53
CA ILE A 179 31.05 -26.18 -4.46
C ILE A 179 30.63 -27.46 -3.73
N LYS A 180 31.17 -27.71 -2.52
CA LYS A 180 30.79 -28.87 -1.71
C LYS A 180 29.35 -28.80 -1.20
N GLU A 181 28.85 -27.62 -0.85
CA GLU A 181 27.43 -27.41 -0.53
C GLU A 181 26.55 -27.73 -1.75
N GLY A 182 26.95 -27.29 -2.95
CA GLY A 182 26.31 -27.64 -4.22
C GLY A 182 26.33 -29.15 -4.53
N GLU A 183 27.44 -29.84 -4.25
CA GLU A 183 27.58 -31.29 -4.39
C GLU A 183 26.55 -32.06 -3.55
N GLN A 184 26.32 -31.64 -2.30
CA GLN A 184 25.33 -32.27 -1.42
C GLN A 184 23.91 -32.12 -1.96
N VAL A 185 23.59 -30.95 -2.51
CA VAL A 185 22.30 -30.70 -3.17
C VAL A 185 22.19 -31.57 -4.43
N TYR A 186 23.25 -31.67 -5.22
CA TYR A 186 23.28 -32.49 -6.43
C TYR A 186 23.04 -33.97 -6.12
N ALA A 187 23.74 -34.51 -5.12
CA ALA A 187 23.63 -35.91 -4.72
C ALA A 187 22.21 -36.29 -4.28
N THR A 188 21.50 -35.35 -3.63
CA THR A 188 20.15 -35.60 -3.11
C THR A 188 19.05 -35.40 -4.14
N LYS A 189 19.21 -34.45 -5.08
CA LYS A 189 18.13 -34.01 -5.98
C LYS A 189 18.36 -34.30 -7.45
N CYS A 190 19.61 -34.33 -7.92
CA CYS A 190 19.95 -34.35 -9.34
C CYS A 190 20.53 -35.70 -9.80
N ALA A 191 21.28 -36.38 -8.92
CA ALA A 191 21.99 -37.62 -9.25
C ALA A 191 21.09 -38.78 -9.71
N VAL A 192 19.82 -38.78 -9.31
CA VAL A 192 18.84 -39.80 -9.73
C VAL A 192 18.65 -39.78 -11.26
N CYS A 193 18.64 -38.59 -11.87
CA CYS A 193 18.42 -38.42 -13.31
C CYS A 193 19.74 -38.23 -14.07
N HIS A 194 20.70 -37.50 -13.50
CA HIS A 194 21.96 -37.14 -14.16
C HIS A 194 23.14 -38.03 -13.78
N GLY A 195 22.95 -39.03 -12.92
CA GLY A 195 24.04 -39.91 -12.46
C GLY A 195 24.84 -39.31 -11.30
N GLU A 196 25.56 -40.17 -10.57
CA GLU A 196 26.28 -39.75 -9.35
C GLU A 196 27.44 -38.80 -9.66
N LYS A 197 28.05 -38.96 -10.84
CA LYS A 197 29.17 -38.15 -11.33
C LYS A 197 28.76 -37.19 -12.45
N GLY A 198 27.46 -37.03 -12.71
CA GLY A 198 26.97 -36.22 -13.83
C GLY A 198 27.04 -36.94 -15.18
N GLU A 199 27.31 -38.25 -15.20
CA GLU A 199 27.50 -39.05 -16.41
C GLU A 199 26.29 -39.14 -17.34
N GLY A 200 25.10 -38.77 -16.83
CA GLY A 200 23.83 -38.86 -17.53
C GLY A 200 23.20 -40.25 -17.42
N LYS A 201 21.93 -40.31 -16.99
CA LYS A 201 21.10 -41.53 -17.02
C LYS A 201 19.85 -41.25 -17.84
N VAL A 202 18.77 -40.86 -17.14
CA VAL A 202 17.53 -40.38 -17.76
C VAL A 202 17.76 -38.98 -18.33
N GLY A 203 18.46 -38.12 -17.58
CA GLY A 203 18.90 -36.81 -18.02
C GLY A 203 20.17 -36.84 -18.88
N PRO A 204 20.56 -35.70 -19.49
CA PRO A 204 21.79 -35.56 -20.25
C PRO A 204 23.05 -35.69 -19.38
N ASN A 205 24.17 -35.95 -20.05
CA ASN A 205 25.51 -35.83 -19.48
C ASN A 205 25.81 -34.36 -19.13
N LEU A 206 26.32 -34.10 -17.93
CA LEU A 206 26.69 -32.76 -17.45
C LEU A 206 28.21 -32.58 -17.37
N THR A 207 28.99 -33.58 -17.78
CA THR A 207 30.46 -33.58 -17.71
C THR A 207 31.15 -33.20 -19.01
N ASP A 208 30.41 -33.08 -20.11
CA ASP A 208 30.96 -32.72 -21.42
C ASP A 208 30.76 -31.23 -21.76
N GLU A 209 31.22 -30.80 -22.93
CA GLU A 209 31.13 -29.42 -23.39
C GLU A 209 29.84 -29.08 -24.17
N PHE A 210 28.88 -30.02 -24.22
CA PHE A 210 27.68 -29.92 -25.06
C PHE A 210 26.45 -29.66 -24.19
N TRP A 211 25.72 -28.59 -24.53
CA TRP A 211 24.54 -28.18 -23.77
C TRP A 211 23.31 -28.05 -24.67
N LEU A 212 22.16 -28.54 -24.17
CA LEU A 212 20.87 -28.39 -24.84
C LEU A 212 20.22 -27.01 -24.62
N HIS A 213 20.61 -26.33 -23.54
CA HIS A 213 19.93 -25.15 -23.02
C HIS A 213 20.91 -24.03 -22.61
N GLY A 214 22.11 -24.02 -23.20
CA GLY A 214 23.19 -23.09 -22.84
C GLY A 214 24.00 -23.57 -21.63
N GLY A 215 25.31 -23.26 -21.63
CA GLY A 215 26.28 -23.72 -20.63
C GLY A 215 26.90 -22.61 -19.79
N SER A 216 26.40 -21.38 -19.87
CA SER A 216 26.84 -20.29 -18.99
C SER A 216 26.24 -20.45 -17.58
N ILE A 217 26.86 -19.83 -16.57
CA ILE A 217 26.34 -19.90 -15.18
C ILE A 217 24.90 -19.38 -15.09
N GLN A 218 24.55 -18.36 -15.85
CA GLN A 218 23.20 -17.80 -15.93
C GLN A 218 22.20 -18.79 -16.54
N GLU A 219 22.57 -19.46 -17.65
CA GLU A 219 21.68 -20.42 -18.33
C GLU A 219 21.52 -21.73 -17.54
N VAL A 220 22.58 -22.21 -16.89
CA VAL A 220 22.50 -23.38 -15.98
C VAL A 220 21.63 -23.03 -14.78
N PHE A 221 21.83 -21.87 -14.16
CA PHE A 221 21.00 -21.39 -13.05
C PHE A 221 19.52 -21.27 -13.45
N LYS A 222 19.24 -20.70 -14.62
CA LYS A 222 17.89 -20.57 -15.18
C LYS A 222 17.24 -21.93 -15.42
N SER A 223 18.00 -22.89 -15.96
CA SER A 223 17.55 -24.28 -16.16
C SER A 223 17.20 -24.96 -14.84
N ILE A 224 17.95 -24.72 -13.77
CA ILE A 224 17.63 -25.22 -12.42
C ILE A 224 16.37 -24.53 -11.87
N LYS A 225 16.31 -23.19 -11.96
CA LYS A 225 15.24 -22.37 -11.38
C LYS A 225 13.87 -22.73 -11.97
N TYR A 226 13.76 -22.67 -13.30
CA TYR A 226 12.49 -22.85 -14.00
C TYR A 226 12.23 -24.29 -14.43
N GLY A 227 13.26 -25.13 -14.51
CA GLY A 227 13.15 -26.49 -15.01
C GLY A 227 12.75 -26.57 -16.49
N TRP A 228 12.55 -27.79 -16.96
CA TRP A 228 12.00 -28.10 -18.27
C TRP A 228 10.92 -29.17 -18.13
N PRO A 229 9.73 -28.82 -17.59
CA PRO A 229 8.71 -29.83 -17.24
C PRO A 229 8.24 -30.66 -18.43
N ALA A 230 8.16 -30.06 -19.61
CA ALA A 230 7.81 -30.76 -20.86
C ALA A 230 8.85 -31.84 -21.25
N LYS A 231 10.08 -31.73 -20.76
CA LYS A 231 11.19 -32.69 -20.96
C LYS A 231 11.50 -33.51 -19.69
N GLY A 232 10.66 -33.41 -18.65
CA GLY A 232 10.79 -34.19 -17.41
C GLY A 232 11.66 -33.58 -16.30
N MET A 233 12.24 -32.38 -16.50
CA MET A 233 13.02 -31.70 -15.44
C MET A 233 12.12 -30.76 -14.63
N VAL A 234 12.05 -30.96 -13.32
CA VAL A 234 11.21 -30.16 -12.40
C VAL A 234 11.78 -28.75 -12.17
N ALA A 235 10.91 -27.80 -11.85
CA ALA A 235 11.31 -26.43 -11.47
C ALA A 235 11.70 -26.37 -9.99
N TRP A 236 12.90 -25.86 -9.68
CA TRP A 236 13.40 -25.85 -8.30
C TRP A 236 13.17 -24.55 -7.54
N GLN A 237 12.71 -23.48 -8.21
CA GLN A 237 12.46 -22.15 -7.61
C GLN A 237 11.54 -22.16 -6.38
N ASN A 238 10.67 -23.17 -6.23
CA ASN A 238 9.75 -23.29 -5.09
C ASN A 238 10.34 -24.05 -3.90
N SER A 239 11.51 -24.66 -4.04
CA SER A 239 12.10 -25.57 -3.04
C SER A 239 13.58 -25.31 -2.73
N MET A 240 14.19 -24.33 -3.43
CA MET A 240 15.56 -23.87 -3.21
C MET A 240 15.60 -22.36 -3.34
N ASN A 241 16.43 -21.72 -2.51
CA ASN A 241 16.71 -20.30 -2.63
C ASN A 241 17.80 -20.03 -3.68
N GLY A 242 18.02 -18.76 -4.03
CA GLY A 242 19.01 -18.36 -5.05
C GLY A 242 20.43 -18.82 -4.72
N ALA A 243 20.88 -18.68 -3.47
CA ALA A 243 22.20 -19.13 -3.06
C ALA A 243 22.41 -20.65 -3.27
N GLN A 244 21.44 -21.47 -2.86
CA GLN A 244 21.49 -22.92 -3.08
C GLN A 244 21.52 -23.29 -4.56
N MET A 245 20.76 -22.56 -5.39
CA MET A 245 20.78 -22.77 -6.84
C MET A 245 22.10 -22.33 -7.48
N GLN A 246 22.76 -21.27 -6.97
CA GLN A 246 24.07 -20.84 -7.42
C GLN A 246 25.17 -21.84 -7.04
N GLU A 247 25.15 -22.32 -5.80
CA GLU A 247 26.08 -23.34 -5.30
C GLU A 247 25.95 -24.62 -6.15
N LEU A 248 24.73 -25.05 -6.43
CA LEU A 248 24.45 -26.20 -7.30
C LEU A 248 24.92 -25.96 -8.75
N ALA A 249 24.60 -24.81 -9.33
CA ALA A 249 25.02 -24.47 -10.71
C ALA A 249 26.55 -24.44 -10.84
N SER A 250 27.23 -23.89 -9.82
CA SER A 250 28.69 -23.82 -9.78
C SER A 250 29.32 -25.22 -9.65
N TYR A 251 28.72 -26.10 -8.84
CA TYR A 251 29.13 -27.50 -8.77
C TYR A 251 28.95 -28.22 -10.12
N ILE A 252 27.80 -28.05 -10.78
CA ILE A 252 27.54 -28.68 -12.09
C ILE A 252 28.59 -28.25 -13.12
N LEU A 253 28.94 -26.96 -13.18
CA LEU A 253 29.98 -26.47 -14.09
C LEU A 253 31.38 -26.99 -13.71
N SER A 254 31.63 -27.28 -12.43
CA SER A 254 32.91 -27.90 -12.00
C SER A 254 33.08 -29.36 -12.44
N LEU A 255 31.99 -30.03 -12.86
CA LEU A 255 32.04 -31.42 -13.36
C LEU A 255 32.52 -31.52 -14.80
N GLN A 256 32.52 -30.41 -15.54
CA GLN A 256 32.94 -30.36 -16.93
C GLN A 256 34.39 -30.83 -17.07
N GLY A 257 34.64 -31.83 -17.93
CA GLY A 257 35.96 -32.41 -18.17
C GLY A 257 36.32 -33.62 -17.28
N THR A 258 35.47 -34.01 -16.34
CA THR A 258 35.74 -35.19 -15.46
C THR A 258 35.59 -36.54 -16.18
N ASN A 259 34.86 -36.57 -17.31
CA ASN A 259 34.66 -37.71 -18.22
C ASN A 259 34.58 -39.10 -17.54
N PRO A 260 33.53 -39.36 -16.75
CA PRO A 260 33.33 -40.63 -16.06
C PRO A 260 33.08 -41.79 -17.03
N ALA A 261 33.54 -43.00 -16.66
CA ALA A 261 33.30 -44.22 -17.43
C ALA A 261 31.79 -44.50 -17.56
N GLY A 262 31.32 -44.72 -18.79
CA GLY A 262 29.90 -44.95 -19.08
C GLY A 262 29.07 -43.69 -19.25
N ALA A 263 29.70 -42.52 -19.42
CA ALA A 263 28.99 -41.28 -19.76
C ALA A 263 28.16 -41.43 -21.04
N LYS A 264 26.96 -40.85 -21.02
CA LYS A 264 26.05 -40.80 -22.16
C LYS A 264 26.65 -39.95 -23.29
N GLU A 265 26.32 -40.28 -24.53
CA GLU A 265 26.76 -39.50 -25.70
C GLU A 265 26.36 -38.02 -25.58
N ALA A 266 27.22 -37.14 -26.09
CA ALA A 266 27.05 -35.70 -26.04
C ALA A 266 25.73 -35.25 -26.68
N GLN A 267 25.01 -34.34 -26.02
CA GLN A 267 23.70 -33.87 -26.47
C GLN A 267 23.67 -32.34 -26.52
N GLY A 268 23.27 -31.80 -27.68
CA GLY A 268 23.13 -30.36 -27.88
C GLY A 268 24.32 -29.74 -28.61
N GLU A 269 24.55 -28.46 -28.38
CA GLU A 269 25.55 -27.67 -29.09
C GLU A 269 26.78 -27.47 -28.21
N LYS A 270 27.96 -27.47 -28.83
CA LYS A 270 29.21 -27.14 -28.13
C LYS A 270 29.17 -25.67 -27.75
N VAL A 271 29.13 -25.38 -26.46
CA VAL A 271 29.19 -24.01 -25.96
C VAL A 271 30.67 -23.65 -25.80
N ALA A 272 31.12 -22.57 -26.43
CA ALA A 272 32.47 -22.08 -26.24
C ALA A 272 32.64 -21.68 -24.76
N SER A 273 33.71 -22.14 -24.12
CA SER A 273 34.02 -21.85 -22.72
C SER A 273 34.38 -20.36 -22.56
N GLU A 274 33.39 -19.49 -22.40
CA GLU A 274 33.58 -18.08 -22.02
C GLU A 274 34.00 -17.91 -20.55
N ASN A 275 34.75 -18.86 -19.99
CA ASN A 275 35.44 -18.71 -18.70
C ASN A 275 36.90 -18.28 -18.94
N SER A 276 37.12 -17.32 -19.84
CA SER A 276 38.36 -16.55 -19.89
C SER A 276 38.09 -15.12 -19.42
N VAL A 277 38.86 -14.73 -18.42
CA VAL A 277 38.88 -13.44 -17.76
C VAL A 277 39.00 -12.31 -18.81
N SER A 278 38.02 -11.39 -18.78
CA SER A 278 38.00 -10.03 -19.34
C SER A 278 39.09 -9.59 -20.33
N ASP A 279 38.66 -9.21 -21.54
CA ASP A 279 39.09 -7.94 -22.14
C ASP A 279 37.96 -7.35 -23.01
N SER A 280 36.97 -6.75 -22.35
CA SER A 280 35.97 -5.92 -23.00
C SER A 280 36.56 -4.54 -23.29
N SER A 281 37.39 -4.48 -24.33
CA SER A 281 37.92 -3.21 -24.85
C SER A 281 38.04 -3.20 -26.38
N ALA A 282 37.01 -3.63 -27.11
CA ALA A 282 36.85 -3.23 -28.52
C ALA A 282 35.41 -3.44 -29.01
N SER A 283 34.93 -2.48 -29.82
CA SER A 283 33.71 -2.50 -30.64
C SER A 283 32.36 -2.14 -30.00
N ILE A 284 32.27 -0.91 -29.48
CA ILE A 284 31.06 -0.11 -29.73
C ILE A 284 31.51 1.16 -30.47
N SER A 285 31.62 1.05 -31.79
CA SER A 285 31.53 2.20 -32.66
C SER A 285 30.78 1.79 -33.92
N GLN A 286 29.75 2.57 -34.23
CA GLN A 286 29.00 2.60 -35.49
C GLN A 286 27.85 1.60 -35.63
N ALA A 287 26.66 2.04 -35.22
CA ALA A 287 25.45 1.95 -36.04
C ALA A 287 24.32 2.75 -35.36
N ASN A 288 24.32 4.07 -35.53
CA ASN A 288 23.11 4.86 -35.34
C ASN A 288 23.02 5.85 -36.51
N THR A 289 22.52 5.37 -37.64
CA THR A 289 22.14 6.23 -38.76
C THR A 289 21.05 5.54 -39.60
N VAL A 290 19.94 6.28 -39.80
CA VAL A 290 18.88 6.12 -40.85
C VAL A 290 17.96 4.88 -40.68
N GLN A 291 16.63 4.95 -40.65
CA GLN A 291 15.65 5.57 -41.57
C GLN A 291 14.29 5.75 -40.85
N GLN A 292 13.71 6.95 -40.92
CA GLN A 292 12.51 7.33 -41.71
C GLN A 292 11.19 6.82 -41.13
#